data_AF-I6MJB8-F1
#
_entry.id   AF-I6MJB8-F1
#
_cell.length_a   1.000
_cell.length_b   1.000
_cell.length_c   1.000
_cell.angle_alpha   90.00
_cell.angle_beta   90.00
_cell.angle_gamma   90.00
#
_symmetry.space_group_name_H-M   'P 1'
#
loop_
_entity.id
_entity.type
_entity.pdbx_description
1 polymer ?
#
loop_
_entity_poly.entity_id
_entity_poly.type
_entity_poly.pdbx_seq_one_letter_code
_entity_poly.pdbx_strand_id
1 'polypeptide(L)' 'LDAKATNEMDPNGPCQIVKKDHVIDERVGRIEEVNEAVKKYSQGALEEVTLYSIMED' A
#
# COMPACT_ATOMS: atom_id res chain seq x y z
N LEU A 1 -11.84 3.17 -7.94
CA LEU A 1 -12.96 2.23 -8.19
C LEU A 1 -12.48 1.05 -9.03
N ASP A 2 -11.71 1.32 -10.07
CA ASP A 2 -11.16 0.29 -10.98
C ASP A 2 -10.38 -0.81 -10.25
N ALA A 3 -9.42 -0.44 -9.38
CA ALA A 3 -8.64 -1.43 -8.63
C ALA A 3 -9.49 -2.37 -7.75
N LYS A 4 -10.62 -1.88 -7.22
CA LYS A 4 -11.56 -2.70 -6.45
C LYS A 4 -12.30 -3.67 -7.37
N ALA A 5 -12.81 -3.19 -8.50
CA ALA A 5 -13.48 -4.04 -9.48
C ALA A 5 -12.52 -5.11 -10.05
N THR A 6 -11.25 -4.77 -10.31
CA THR A 6 -10.24 -5.73 -10.76
C THR A 6 -9.99 -6.84 -9.74
N ASN A 7 -9.90 -6.50 -8.44
CA ASN A 7 -9.78 -7.51 -7.37
C ASN A 7 -11.04 -8.39 -7.25
N GLU A 8 -12.24 -7.82 -7.43
CA GLU A 8 -13.49 -8.58 -7.41
C GLU A 8 -13.62 -9.55 -8.61
N MET A 9 -13.04 -9.19 -9.76
CA MET A 9 -12.99 -10.05 -10.95
C MET A 9 -11.98 -11.20 -10.82
N ASP A 10 -10.79 -10.92 -10.30
CA ASP A 10 -9.77 -11.93 -10.02
C ASP A 10 -9.07 -11.63 -8.68
N PRO A 11 -9.44 -12.35 -7.60
CA PRO A 11 -8.84 -12.16 -6.27
C PRO A 11 -7.34 -12.45 -6.21
N ASN A 12 -6.81 -13.28 -7.10
CA ASN A 12 -5.37 -13.59 -7.18
C ASN A 12 -4.64 -12.73 -8.22
N GLY A 13 -5.35 -11.78 -8.83
CA GLY A 13 -4.84 -10.88 -9.84
C GLY A 13 -3.92 -9.78 -9.27
N PRO A 14 -3.60 -8.76 -10.09
CA PRO A 14 -2.61 -7.75 -9.74
C PRO A 14 -3.08 -6.75 -8.68
N CYS A 15 -4.38 -6.59 -8.47
CA CYS A 15 -4.94 -5.65 -7.49
C CYS A 15 -5.30 -6.41 -6.21
N GLN A 16 -4.69 -6.02 -5.10
CA GLN A 16 -4.88 -6.65 -3.79
C GLN A 16 -5.41 -5.63 -2.78
N ILE A 17 -6.20 -6.11 -1.82
CA ILE A 17 -6.76 -5.25 -0.77
C ILE A 17 -5.71 -5.04 0.31
N VAL A 18 -5.39 -3.76 0.57
CA VAL A 18 -4.53 -3.35 1.67
C VAL A 18 -5.37 -2.58 2.68
N LYS A 19 -5.40 -3.05 3.93
CA LYS A 19 -6.10 -2.36 5.02
C LYS A 19 -5.30 -1.14 5.44
N LYS A 20 -6.01 -0.09 5.87
CA LYS A 20 -5.39 1.15 6.38
C LYS A 20 -5.46 1.18 7.90
N ASP A 21 -4.89 0.16 8.53
CA ASP A 21 -4.80 0.05 9.98
C ASP A 21 -3.40 0.47 10.46
N HIS A 22 -3.27 0.84 11.74
CA HIS A 22 -2.01 1.26 12.38
C HIS A 22 -1.32 2.42 11.64
N VAL A 23 -1.93 3.61 11.71
CA VAL A 23 -1.34 4.82 11.14
C VAL A 23 -0.09 5.23 11.92
N ILE A 24 1.03 5.39 11.22
CA ILE A 24 2.32 5.81 11.78
C ILE A 24 2.41 7.33 11.79
N ASP A 25 2.10 7.96 10.65
CA ASP A 25 2.10 9.41 10.50
C ASP A 25 1.02 9.84 9.49
N GLU A 26 -0.03 10.50 9.98
CA GLU A 26 -1.13 11.02 9.16
C GLU A 26 -0.71 12.16 8.23
N ARG A 27 0.32 12.97 8.59
CA ARG A 27 0.76 14.13 7.82
C ARG A 27 1.30 13.71 6.46
N VAL A 28 2.15 12.70 6.46
CA VAL A 28 2.78 12.15 5.24
C VAL A 28 2.03 10.94 4.70
N GLY A 29 1.06 10.42 5.45
CA GLY A 29 0.25 9.27 5.06
C GLY A 29 0.99 7.94 5.19
N ARG A 30 1.87 7.79 6.18
CA ARG A 30 2.57 6.54 6.48
C ARG A 30 1.69 5.62 7.32
N ILE A 31 1.52 4.40 6.85
CA ILE A 31 0.64 3.39 7.45
C ILE A 31 1.38 2.06 7.43
N GLU A 32 1.44 1.38 8.57
CA GLU A 32 2.23 0.15 8.75
C GLU A 32 1.83 -0.94 7.75
N GLU A 33 0.53 -1.22 7.63
CA GLU A 33 0.01 -2.24 6.72
C GLU A 33 0.30 -1.94 5.24
N VAL A 34 0.41 -0.65 4.88
CA VAL A 34 0.77 -0.24 3.52
C VAL A 34 2.25 -0.53 3.25
N ASN A 35 3.13 -0.24 4.21
CA ASN A 35 4.55 -0.55 4.11
C ASN A 35 4.80 -2.06 3.99
N GLU A 36 4.13 -2.87 4.82
CA GLU A 36 4.21 -4.34 4.76
C GLU A 36 3.74 -4.89 3.40
N ALA A 37 2.64 -4.36 2.85
CA ALA A 37 2.17 -4.73 1.52
C ALA A 37 3.20 -4.36 0.45
N VAL A 38 3.73 -3.13 0.48
CA VAL A 38 4.75 -2.67 -0.46
C VAL A 38 5.97 -3.57 -0.41
N LYS A 39 6.53 -3.82 0.78
CA LYS A 39 7.69 -4.69 0.99
C LYS A 39 7.48 -6.09 0.45
N LYS A 40 6.31 -6.67 0.71
CA LYS A 40 5.94 -8.01 0.22
C LYS A 40 5.86 -8.05 -1.31
N TYR A 41 5.14 -7.12 -1.93
CA TYR A 41 4.89 -7.14 -3.38
C TYR A 41 6.07 -6.59 -4.20
N SER A 42 6.93 -5.77 -3.61
CA SER A 42 8.17 -5.30 -4.23
C SER A 42 9.33 -6.29 -4.07
N GLN A 43 9.12 -7.43 -3.41
CA GLN A 43 10.16 -8.42 -3.10
C GLN A 43 11.35 -7.80 -2.32
N GLY A 44 11.05 -6.86 -1.42
CA GLY A 44 12.05 -6.15 -0.62
C GLY A 44 12.79 -5.01 -1.34
N ALA A 45 12.41 -4.67 -2.57
CA ALA A 45 12.99 -3.52 -3.28
C ALA A 45 12.59 -2.16 -2.67
N LEU A 46 11.45 -2.08 -1.98
CA LEU A 46 10.94 -0.89 -1.30
C LEU A 46 10.37 -1.31 0.05
N GLU A 47 10.74 -0.64 1.13
CA GLU A 47 10.30 -1.01 2.49
C GLU A 47 9.21 -0.10 3.05
N GLU A 48 9.21 1.17 2.65
CA GLU A 48 8.29 2.19 3.13
C GLU A 48 7.88 3.13 2.00
N VAL A 49 6.71 3.76 2.17
CA VAL A 49 6.21 4.77 1.24
C VAL A 49 5.43 5.83 2.01
N THR A 50 5.58 7.09 1.59
CA THR A 50 4.64 8.15 2.00
C THR A 50 3.60 8.39 0.91
N LEU A 51 2.34 8.53 1.31
CA LEU A 51 1.25 8.73 0.35
C LEU A 51 1.08 10.20 -0.06
N TYR A 52 1.55 11.13 0.77
CA TYR A 52 1.28 12.56 0.62
C TYR A 52 2.55 13.43 0.49
N SER A 53 3.75 12.82 0.48
CA SER A 53 5.01 13.53 0.26
C SER A 53 5.76 12.93 -0.93
N ILE A 54 6.49 13.79 -1.64
CA ILE A 54 7.44 13.39 -2.70
C ILE A 54 8.88 13.49 -2.16
N MET A 55 9.07 14.19 -1.04
CA MET A 55 10.37 14.53 -0.46
C MET A 55 10.78 13.58 0.67
N GLU A 56 9.82 12.85 1.23
CA GLU A 56 9.99 11.92 2.34
C GLU A 56 9.48 10.56 1.83
N ASP A 57 10.28 9.50 1.96
CA ASP A 57 9.86 8.08 1.80
C ASP A 57 9.91 7.42 3.18
#